data_AF-V7BXA2-F1
#
_entry.id   AF-V7BXA2-F1
#
_cell.length_a   1.000
_cell.length_b   1.000
_cell.length_c   1.000
_cell.angle_alpha   90.00
_cell.angle_beta   90.00
_cell.angle_gamma   90.00
#
_symmetry.space_group_name_H-M   'P 1'
#
loop_
_entity.id
_entity.type
_entity.pdbx_description
1 polymer ?
#
loop_
_entity_poly.entity_id
_entity_poly.type
_entity_poly.pdbx_seq_one_letter_code
_entity_poly.pdbx_strand_id
1 'polypeptide(L)'
;TGKSRHFGYIEFESPEVAKIVADTMHNYLLFEHLLQVHVVPPEQVHPRLWRGFSYRHKPLDYVQIERKRHDKERTLEEHKKLVERILKHDQKRRKRIEAAGIDYECPEIVGNIQPAPKKIKFDD
;
A
#
# COMPACT_ATOMS: atom_id res chain seq x y z
N THR A 1 2.99 1.15 -8.05
CA THR A 1 2.92 0.79 -6.62
C THR A 1 4.25 0.36 -6.03
N GLY A 2 5.33 0.12 -6.80
CA GLY A 2 6.66 -0.21 -6.25
C GLY A 2 6.70 -1.50 -5.42
N LYS A 3 5.63 -2.29 -5.42
CA LYS A 3 5.51 -3.56 -4.70
C LYS A 3 6.28 -4.63 -5.45
N SER A 4 6.79 -5.62 -4.72
CA SER A 4 7.41 -6.81 -5.30
C SER A 4 6.41 -7.55 -6.19
N ARG A 5 6.92 -8.18 -7.25
CA ARG A 5 6.13 -9.01 -8.16
C ARG A 5 6.14 -10.50 -7.79
N HIS A 6 6.72 -10.85 -6.65
CA HIS A 6 6.90 -12.22 -6.14
C HIS A 6 7.78 -13.12 -7.02
N PHE A 7 8.65 -12.51 -7.82
CA PHE A 7 9.75 -13.19 -8.52
C PHE A 7 10.93 -12.22 -8.63
N GLY A 8 12.12 -12.76 -8.88
CA GLY A 8 13.35 -12.00 -9.06
C GLY A 8 14.36 -12.78 -9.90
N TYR A 9 15.44 -12.09 -10.26
CA TYR A 9 16.56 -12.67 -10.99
C TYR A 9 17.82 -12.47 -10.18
N ILE A 10 18.73 -13.45 -10.26
CA ILE A 10 20.05 -13.40 -9.65
C ILE A 10 21.04 -13.76 -10.74
N GLU A 11 22.04 -12.90 -10.93
CA GLU A 11 23.17 -13.15 -11.84
C GLU A 11 24.37 -13.58 -11.01
N PHE A 12 24.94 -14.73 -11.36
CA PHE A 12 26.17 -15.24 -10.77
C PHE A 12 27.31 -15.06 -11.78
N GLU A 13 28.52 -14.86 -11.27
CA GLU A 13 29.73 -14.77 -12.09
C GLU A 13 30.06 -16.11 -12.79
N SER A 14 29.79 -17.23 -12.13
CA SER A 14 30.02 -18.57 -12.67
C SER A 14 28.71 -19.31 -12.97
N PRO A 15 28.55 -19.90 -14.18
CA PRO A 15 27.36 -20.67 -14.54
C PRO A 15 27.24 -21.97 -13.73
N GLU A 16 28.35 -22.54 -13.28
CA GLU A 16 28.35 -23.75 -12.45
C GLU A 16 27.73 -23.48 -11.08
N VAL A 17 28.05 -22.33 -10.49
CA VAL A 17 27.46 -21.88 -9.21
C VAL A 17 25.96 -21.66 -9.38
N ALA A 18 25.54 -21.02 -10.48
CA ALA A 18 24.11 -20.81 -10.76
C ALA A 18 23.34 -22.13 -10.83
N LYS A 19 23.93 -23.17 -11.43
CA LYS A 19 23.33 -24.51 -11.52
C LYS A 19 23.20 -25.15 -10.14
N ILE A 20 24.27 -25.16 -9.34
CA ILE A 20 24.24 -25.72 -7.97
C ILE A 20 23.19 -25.02 -7.11
N VAL A 21 23.09 -23.70 -7.18
CA VAL A 21 22.09 -22.92 -6.44
C VAL A 21 20.67 -23.27 -6.91
N ALA A 22 20.44 -23.36 -8.22
CA ALA A 22 19.13 -23.75 -8.74
C ALA A 22 18.71 -25.14 -8.26
N ASP A 23 19.60 -26.14 -8.36
CA ASP A 23 19.30 -27.51 -7.96
C ASP A 23 19.04 -27.63 -6.44
N THR A 24 19.71 -26.83 -5.62
CA THR A 24 19.58 -26.87 -4.16
C THR A 24 18.37 -26.08 -3.64
N MET A 25 18.00 -24.98 -4.29
CA MET A 25 16.93 -24.09 -3.84
C MET A 25 15.59 -24.34 -4.55
N HIS A 26 15.58 -25.14 -5.62
CA HIS A 26 14.36 -25.52 -6.30
C HIS A 26 13.47 -26.39 -5.39
N ASN A 27 12.21 -25.98 -5.24
CA ASN A 27 11.22 -26.53 -4.33
C ASN A 27 11.52 -26.38 -2.83
N TYR A 28 12.38 -25.42 -2.46
CA TYR A 28 12.63 -25.13 -1.05
C TYR A 28 11.42 -24.44 -0.39
N LEU A 29 10.98 -24.93 0.76
CA LEU A 29 9.86 -24.34 1.50
C LEU A 29 10.35 -23.13 2.31
N LEU A 30 9.92 -21.93 1.93
CA LEU A 30 10.30 -20.68 2.56
C LEU A 30 9.07 -19.82 2.85
N PHE A 31 8.86 -19.46 4.13
CA PHE A 31 7.71 -18.65 4.59
C PHE A 31 6.38 -19.13 4.01
N GLU A 32 6.11 -20.44 4.12
CA GLU A 32 4.89 -21.10 3.62
C GLU A 32 4.75 -21.17 2.09
N HIS A 33 5.74 -20.65 1.33
CA HIS A 33 5.77 -20.73 -0.12
C HIS A 33 6.87 -21.67 -0.60
N LEU A 34 6.54 -22.48 -1.60
CA LEU A 34 7.52 -23.34 -2.25
C LEU A 34 8.27 -22.52 -3.32
N LEU A 35 9.58 -22.37 -3.14
CA LEU A 35 10.42 -21.57 -4.02
C LEU A 35 10.67 -22.32 -5.33
N GLN A 36 10.27 -21.74 -6.45
CA GLN A 36 10.56 -22.26 -7.78
C GLN A 36 11.79 -21.55 -8.33
N VAL A 37 12.91 -22.27 -8.41
CA VAL A 37 14.18 -21.74 -8.95
C VAL A 37 14.57 -22.50 -10.21
N HIS A 38 14.94 -21.77 -11.25
CA HIS A 38 15.38 -22.33 -12.53
C HIS A 38 16.52 -21.51 -13.11
N VAL A 39 17.42 -22.16 -13.84
CA VAL A 39 18.44 -21.48 -14.64
C VAL A 39 17.77 -20.93 -15.90
N VAL A 40 17.94 -19.63 -16.15
CA VAL A 40 17.38 -18.96 -17.33
C VAL A 40 18.41 -19.01 -18.46
N PRO A 41 18.06 -19.55 -19.65
CA PRO A 41 18.97 -19.55 -20.78
C PRO A 41 19.20 -18.11 -21.30
N PRO A 42 20.40 -17.79 -21.82
CA PRO A 42 20.74 -16.42 -22.24
C PRO A 42 19.78 -15.81 -23.26
N GLU A 43 19.20 -16.63 -24.14
CA GLU A 43 18.26 -16.23 -25.19
C GLU A 43 16.93 -15.69 -24.63
N GLN A 44 16.52 -16.17 -23.45
CA GLN A 44 15.29 -15.74 -22.78
C GLN A 44 15.51 -14.54 -21.86
N VAL A 45 16.77 -14.13 -21.65
CA VAL A 45 17.10 -12.96 -20.85
C VAL A 45 16.74 -11.70 -21.64
N HIS A 46 15.74 -10.97 -21.15
CA HIS A 46 15.35 -9.73 -21.79
C HIS A 46 16.51 -8.71 -21.76
N PRO A 47 16.88 -8.05 -22.88
CA PRO A 47 18.04 -7.15 -22.95
C PRO A 47 18.00 -5.94 -21.99
N ARG A 48 16.83 -5.66 -21.40
CA ARG A 48 16.64 -4.57 -20.43
C ARG A 48 16.49 -5.05 -18.99
N LEU A 49 16.73 -6.33 -18.71
CA LEU A 49 16.51 -6.93 -17.40
C LEU A 49 17.23 -6.16 -16.27
N TRP A 50 18.49 -5.83 -16.50
CA TRP A 50 19.34 -5.12 -15.54
C TRP A 50 19.35 -3.61 -15.71
N ARG A 51 18.60 -3.07 -16.69
CA ARG A 51 18.60 -1.63 -16.97
C ARG A 51 17.89 -0.87 -15.84
N GLY A 52 18.63 -0.03 -15.13
CA GLY A 52 18.11 0.72 -13.99
C GLY A 52 17.99 -0.11 -12.71
N PHE A 53 18.62 -1.28 -12.65
CA PHE A 53 18.75 -2.04 -11.42
C PHE A 53 19.60 -1.25 -10.41
N SER A 54 19.08 -1.10 -9.20
CA SER A 54 19.80 -0.54 -8.07
C SER A 54 19.61 -1.45 -6.87
N TYR A 55 20.73 -1.98 -6.34
CA TYR A 55 20.72 -2.81 -5.14
C TYR A 55 20.21 -2.06 -3.90
N ARG A 56 20.24 -0.71 -3.93
CA ARG A 56 19.72 0.16 -2.88
C ARG A 56 18.40 0.79 -3.31
N HIS A 57 17.37 -0.03 -3.50
CA HIS A 57 16.02 0.48 -3.63
C HIS A 57 15.43 0.79 -2.24
N LYS A 58 15.21 2.06 -1.95
CA LYS A 58 14.45 2.47 -0.76
C LYS A 58 12.97 2.60 -1.16
N PRO A 59 12.06 1.79 -0.60
CA PRO A 59 10.64 1.97 -0.85
C PRO A 59 10.20 3.36 -0.37
N LEU A 60 9.20 3.93 -1.06
CA LEU A 60 8.58 5.15 -0.59
C LEU A 60 7.97 4.93 0.79
N ASP A 61 8.23 5.85 1.71
CA ASP A 61 7.63 5.81 3.04
C ASP A 61 6.17 6.26 2.95
N TYR A 62 5.31 5.29 2.62
CA TYR A 62 3.87 5.49 2.55
C TYR A 62 3.29 5.97 3.88
N VAL A 63 3.86 5.55 5.02
CA VAL A 63 3.40 5.98 6.35
C VAL A 63 3.63 7.47 6.52
N GLN A 64 4.81 7.98 6.15
CA GLN A 64 5.08 9.42 6.18
C GLN A 64 4.21 10.20 5.21
N ILE A 65 4.00 9.70 3.99
CA ILE A 65 3.17 10.36 2.98
C ILE A 65 1.72 10.46 3.48
N GLU A 66 1.16 9.37 3.98
CA GLU A 66 -0.21 9.36 4.50
C GLU A 66 -0.34 10.19 5.78
N ARG A 67 0.66 10.18 6.66
CA ARG A 67 0.71 11.10 7.82
C ARG A 67 0.62 12.55 7.36
N LYS A 68 1.44 12.97 6.38
CA LYS A 68 1.38 14.33 5.83
C LYS A 68 0.02 14.67 5.22
N ARG A 69 -0.59 13.74 4.49
CA ARG A 69 -1.93 13.92 3.90
C ARG A 69 -3.02 14.06 4.97
N HIS A 70 -2.95 13.23 6.01
CA HIS A 70 -3.89 13.23 7.11
C HIS A 70 -3.76 14.51 7.95
N ASP A 71 -2.52 14.91 8.25
CA ASP A 71 -2.20 16.06 9.11
C ASP A 71 -2.28 17.41 8.37
N LYS A 72 -2.44 17.39 7.04
CA LYS A 72 -2.64 18.60 6.24
C LYS A 72 -3.80 19.42 6.81
N GLU A 73 -3.54 20.70 7.04
CA GLU A 73 -4.56 21.68 7.39
C GLU A 73 -5.53 21.86 6.22
N ARG A 74 -6.82 21.85 6.52
CA ARG A 74 -7.87 21.97 5.51
C ARG A 74 -8.37 23.40 5.48
N THR A 75 -8.61 23.91 4.27
CA THR A 75 -9.31 25.19 4.11
C THR A 75 -10.80 25.04 4.43
N LEU A 76 -11.49 26.17 4.61
CA LEU A 76 -12.94 26.18 4.85
C LEU A 76 -13.73 25.43 3.76
N GLU A 77 -13.34 25.59 2.50
CA GLU A 77 -13.98 24.92 1.38
C GLU A 77 -13.74 23.41 1.38
N GLU A 78 -12.50 22.99 1.64
CA GLU A 78 -12.15 21.57 1.78
C GLU A 78 -12.91 20.92 2.95
N HIS A 79 -13.12 21.67 4.04
CA HIS A 79 -13.89 21.23 5.20
C HIS A 79 -15.39 21.07 4.89
N LYS A 80 -15.99 22.03 4.18
CA LYS A 80 -17.40 21.91 3.73
C LYS A 80 -17.60 20.67 2.84
N LYS A 81 -16.72 20.47 1.86
CA LYS A 81 -16.74 19.28 0.98
C LYS A 81 -16.60 17.97 1.76
N LEU A 82 -15.82 17.97 2.83
CA LEU A 82 -15.69 16.82 3.72
C LEU A 82 -17.00 16.53 4.45
N VAL A 83 -17.61 17.55 5.09
CA VAL A 83 -18.87 17.40 5.82
C VAL A 83 -19.98 16.90 4.91
N GLU A 84 -20.13 17.47 3.71
CA GLU A 84 -21.08 16.99 2.71
C GLU A 84 -20.87 15.52 2.33
N ARG A 85 -19.61 15.10 2.20
CA ARG A 85 -19.27 13.70 1.90
C ARG A 85 -19.64 12.79 3.07
N ILE A 86 -19.38 13.21 4.30
CA ILE A 86 -19.76 12.46 5.52
C ILE A 86 -21.28 12.27 5.57
N LEU A 87 -22.06 13.34 5.36
CA LEU A 87 -23.53 13.27 5.35
C LEU A 87 -24.06 12.33 4.27
N LYS A 88 -23.49 12.38 3.05
CA LYS A 88 -23.86 11.46 1.96
C LYS A 88 -23.55 10.00 2.30
N HIS A 89 -22.42 9.72 2.96
CA HIS A 89 -22.09 8.37 3.39
C HIS A 89 -22.98 7.89 4.53
N ASP A 90 -23.34 8.77 5.46
CA ASP A 90 -24.24 8.44 6.57
C ASP A 90 -25.64 8.05 6.06
N GLN A 91 -26.20 8.83 5.12
CA GLN A 91 -27.47 8.49 4.48
C GLN A 91 -27.41 7.12 3.77
N LYS A 92 -26.30 6.81 3.08
CA LYS A 92 -26.10 5.48 2.48
C LYS A 92 -26.00 4.39 3.53
N ARG A 93 -25.36 4.66 4.68
CA ARG A 93 -25.26 3.70 5.80
C ARG A 93 -26.64 3.42 6.38
N ARG A 94 -27.44 4.45 6.67
CA ARG A 94 -28.82 4.32 7.18
C ARG A 94 -29.69 3.46 6.26
N LYS A 95 -29.69 3.75 4.95
CA LYS A 95 -30.42 2.94 3.96
C LYS A 95 -29.99 1.47 3.94
N ARG A 96 -28.71 1.17 4.16
CA ARG A 96 -28.20 -0.21 4.23
C ARG A 96 -28.63 -0.94 5.50
N ILE A 97 -28.72 -0.22 6.63
CA ILE A 97 -29.17 -0.77 7.92
C ILE A 97 -30.67 -1.08 7.85
N GLU A 98 -31.46 -0.16 7.31
CA GLU A 98 -32.90 -0.33 7.07
C GLU A 98 -33.17 -1.50 6.12
N ALA A 99 -32.45 -1.59 5.01
CA ALA A 99 -32.56 -2.72 4.07
C ALA A 99 -32.15 -4.07 4.68
N ALA A 100 -31.31 -4.06 5.72
CA ALA A 100 -30.94 -5.27 6.47
C ALA A 100 -31.95 -5.63 7.57
N GLY A 101 -33.02 -4.83 7.75
CA GLY A 101 -34.05 -5.06 8.77
C GLY A 101 -33.59 -4.80 10.19
N ILE A 102 -32.52 -4.02 10.37
CA ILE A 102 -31.97 -3.70 11.70
C ILE A 102 -32.62 -2.42 12.20
N ASP A 103 -33.31 -2.51 13.33
CA ASP A 103 -33.86 -1.35 14.03
C ASP A 103 -32.74 -0.64 14.82
N TYR A 104 -32.08 0.31 14.16
CA TYR A 104 -31.01 1.10 14.76
C TYR A 104 -31.07 2.56 14.35
N GLU A 105 -31.35 3.42 15.32
CA GLU A 105 -31.31 4.86 15.16
C GLU A 105 -29.86 5.37 15.23
N CYS A 106 -29.32 5.75 14.06
CA CYS A 106 -27.97 6.31 14.00
C CYS A 106 -27.94 7.70 14.64
N PRO A 107 -27.04 7.98 15.60
CA PRO A 107 -26.92 9.30 16.20
C PRO A 107 -26.54 10.35 15.16
N GLU A 108 -26.92 11.61 15.43
CA GLU A 108 -26.59 12.73 14.56
C GLU A 108 -25.08 12.98 14.50
N ILE A 109 -24.62 13.32 13.30
CA ILE A 109 -23.22 13.67 13.08
C ILE A 109 -23.00 15.09 13.61
N VAL A 110 -22.44 15.19 14.81
CA VAL A 110 -22.00 16.47 15.39
C VAL A 110 -20.68 16.88 14.71
N GLY A 111 -20.79 17.54 13.57
CA GLY A 111 -19.66 18.13 12.86
C GLY A 111 -19.52 19.61 13.18
N ASN A 112 -18.39 20.02 13.76
CA ASN A 112 -18.09 21.45 13.89
C ASN A 112 -18.09 22.11 12.50
N ILE A 113 -18.95 23.12 12.32
CA ILE A 113 -19.09 23.90 11.07
C ILE A 113 -17.80 24.71 10.81
N GLN A 114 -17.06 25.01 11.88
CA GLN A 114 -15.80 25.72 11.83
C GLN A 114 -14.61 24.75 11.76
N PRO A 115 -13.57 25.05 10.96
CA PRO A 115 -12.36 24.26 10.90
C PRO A 115 -11.58 24.47 12.19
N ALA A 116 -11.55 23.45 13.04
CA ALA A 116 -10.67 23.44 14.20
C ALA A 116 -9.23 23.09 13.76
N PRO A 117 -8.19 23.70 14.36
CA PRO A 117 -6.82 23.29 14.13
C PRO A 117 -6.66 21.83 14.57
N LYS A 118 -6.10 20.99 13.68
CA LYS A 118 -5.89 19.56 13.98
C LYS A 118 -4.78 19.32 15.00
N LYS A 119 -3.86 20.28 15.17
CA LYS A 119 -2.71 20.19 16.05
C LYS A 119 -2.96 21.06 17.28
N ILE A 120 -2.82 20.45 18.45
CA ILE A 120 -2.78 21.17 19.72
C ILE A 120 -1.43 21.92 19.74
N LYS A 121 -1.48 23.25 19.83
CA LYS A 121 -0.30 24.08 20.10
C LYS A 121 -0.26 24.29 21.61
N PHE A 122 0.83 23.88 22.24
CA PHE A 122 1.13 24.26 23.62
C PHE A 122 1.90 25.58 23.54
N ASP A 123 1.48 26.57 24.32
CA ASP A 123 2.28 27.76 24.54
C ASP A 123 3.45 27.39 25.47
N ASP A 124 4.65 27.92 25.21
CA ASP A 124 5.88 27.65 25.98
C ASP A 124 5.78 28.07 27.45
#